data_AF-A0A967UD37-F1
#
_entry.id   AF-A0A967UD37-F1
#
_cell.length_a   1.000
_cell.length_b   1.000
_cell.length_c   1.000
_cell.angle_alpha   90.00
_cell.angle_beta   90.00
_cell.angle_gamma   90.00
#
_symmetry.space_group_name_H-M   'P 1'
#
loop_
_entity.id
_entity.type
_entity.pdbx_description
1 polymer ?
#
loop_
_entity_poly.entity_id
_entity_poly.type
_entity_poly.pdbx_seq_one_letter_code
_entity_poly.pdbx_strand_id
1 'polypeptide(L)' 'ACPDGFHAGYLRAALQRGLPTLCEKPLTVELDDARAVVDAEVALGRRLVQVGFMRVYDERHVQVAEALSS' A
#
# COMPACT_ATOMS: atom_id res chain seq x y z
N ALA A 1 -8.09 -0.69 10.62
CA ALA A 1 -6.72 -0.71 11.15
C ALA A 1 -6.58 -1.91 12.09
N CYS A 2 -5.45 -2.60 12.04
CA CYS A 2 -5.09 -3.70 12.94
C CYS A 2 -3.60 -3.54 13.33
N PRO A 3 -3.08 -4.29 14.31
CA PRO A 3 -1.65 -4.24 14.63
C PRO A 3 -0.79 -4.69 13.45
N ASP A 4 0.39 -4.09 13.29
CA ASP A 4 1.27 -4.21 12.13
C ASP A 4 1.55 -5.66 11.69
N GLY A 5 1.75 -6.57 12.65
CA GLY A 5 2.01 -7.99 12.38
C GLY A 5 0.87 -8.72 11.66
N PHE A 6 -0.34 -8.16 11.63
CA PHE A 6 -1.49 -8.76 10.95
C PHE A 6 -1.72 -8.22 9.53
N HIS A 7 -0.99 -7.18 9.10
CA HIS A 7 -1.22 -6.54 7.81
C HIS A 7 -1.10 -7.53 6.64
N ALA A 8 -0.02 -8.33 6.61
CA ALA A 8 0.23 -9.30 5.54
C ALA A 8 -0.93 -10.29 5.34
N GLY A 9 -1.44 -10.87 6.44
CA GLY A 9 -2.55 -11.82 6.39
C GLY A 9 -3.83 -11.20 5.82
N TYR A 10 -4.20 -10.01 6.31
CA TYR A 10 -5.39 -9.30 5.84
C TYR A 10 -5.25 -8.81 4.40
N LEU A 11 -4.08 -8.33 4.00
CA LEU A 11 -3.80 -7.91 2.62
C LEU A 11 -3.95 -9.06 1.65
N ARG A 12 -3.35 -10.22 1.94
CA ARG A 12 -3.51 -11.43 1.11
C ARG A 12 -4.98 -11.85 1.02
N ALA A 13 -5.70 -11.84 2.14
CA ALA A 13 -7.12 -12.20 2.18
C ALA A 13 -8.01 -11.23 1.38
N ALA A 14 -7.67 -9.94 1.35
CA ALA A 14 -8.38 -8.94 0.58
C ALA A 14 -8.07 -9.03 -0.92
N LEU A 15 -6.80 -9.24 -1.28
CA LEU A 15 -6.37 -9.46 -2.67
C LEU A 15 -7.02 -10.70 -3.28
N GLN A 16 -7.08 -11.82 -2.55
CA GLN A 16 -7.79 -13.04 -2.98
C GLN A 16 -9.27 -12.79 -3.27
N ARG A 17 -9.89 -11.82 -2.59
CA ARG A 17 -11.28 -11.40 -2.79
C ARG A 17 -11.42 -10.25 -3.80
N GLY A 18 -10.32 -9.74 -4.34
CA GLY A 18 -10.31 -8.62 -5.27
C GLY A 18 -10.77 -7.28 -4.67
N LEU A 19 -10.64 -7.10 -3.35
CA LEU A 19 -11.14 -5.94 -2.63
C LEU A 19 -10.13 -4.78 -2.60
N PRO A 20 -10.54 -3.56 -2.98
CA PRO A 20 -9.75 -2.36 -2.72
C PRO A 20 -9.50 -2.21 -1.21
N THR A 21 -8.25 -2.00 -0.83
CA THR A 21 -7.80 -2.01 0.56
C THR A 21 -6.87 -0.84 0.83
N LEU A 22 -7.23 -0.03 1.83
CA LEU A 22 -6.33 0.93 2.43
C LEU A 22 -5.60 0.26 3.59
N CYS A 23 -4.27 0.18 3.51
CA CYS A 23 -3.40 -0.35 4.54
C CYS A 23 -2.66 0.79 5.21
N GLU A 24 -2.80 0.92 6.53
CA GLU A 24 -1.92 1.83 7.28
C GLU A 24 -0.46 1.38 7.18
N LYS A 25 0.48 2.32 7.34
CA LYS A 25 1.90 1.99 7.42
C LYS A 25 2.19 1.15 8.69
N PRO A 26 3.13 0.19 8.66
CA PRO A 26 3.90 -0.27 7.49
C PRO A 26 3.07 -1.18 6.58
N LEU A 27 3.45 -1.38 5.32
CA LEU A 27 2.76 -2.35 4.44
C LEU A 27 2.77 -3.77 5.06
N THR A 28 3.93 -4.20 5.54
CA THR A 28 4.17 -5.41 6.35
C THR A 28 5.39 -5.16 7.24
N VAL A 29 5.61 -6.01 8.25
CA VAL A 29 6.80 -5.93 9.12
C VAL A 29 8.04 -6.49 8.42
N GLU A 30 7.89 -7.61 7.72
CA GLU A 30 8.97 -8.29 7.00
C GLU A 30 8.99 -7.94 5.52
N LEU A 31 10.19 -7.85 4.93
CA LEU A 31 10.38 -7.50 3.51
C LEU A 31 9.82 -8.58 2.58
N ASP A 32 10.02 -9.85 2.91
CA ASP A 32 9.53 -10.98 2.10
C ASP A 32 8.00 -10.99 2.02
N ASP A 33 7.33 -10.60 3.11
CA ASP A 33 5.88 -10.44 3.14
C ASP A 33 5.43 -9.28 2.25
N ALA A 34 6.11 -8.13 2.30
CA ALA A 34 5.81 -7.00 1.43
C ALA A 34 5.95 -7.40 -0.04
N ARG A 35 7.03 -8.11 -0.37
CA ARG A 35 7.27 -8.58 -1.74
C ARG A 35 6.16 -9.50 -2.22
N ALA A 36 5.77 -10.47 -1.41
CA ALA A 36 4.73 -11.42 -1.77
C ALA A 36 3.32 -10.78 -1.86
N VAL A 37 3.04 -9.70 -1.12
CA VAL A 37 1.82 -8.90 -1.31
C VAL A 37 1.85 -8.18 -2.67
N VAL A 38 2.98 -7.55 -3.02
CA VAL A 38 3.15 -6.86 -4.31
C VAL A 38 3.02 -7.84 -5.47
N ASP A 39 3.70 -8.97 -5.42
CA ASP A 39 3.65 -9.98 -6.48
C ASP A 39 2.21 -10.53 -6.66
N ALA A 40 1.46 -10.70 -5.56
CA ALA A 40 0.06 -11.10 -5.61
C ALA A 40 -0.85 -10.04 -6.25
N GLU A 41 -0.65 -8.76 -5.94
CA GLU A 41 -1.39 -7.66 -6.58
C GLU A 41 -1.06 -7.54 -8.07
N VAL A 42 0.22 -7.67 -8.44
CA VAL A 42 0.67 -7.67 -9.84
C VAL A 42 0.02 -8.81 -10.62
N ALA A 43 -0.06 -10.01 -10.05
CA ALA A 43 -0.68 -11.17 -10.70
C ALA A 43 -2.19 -10.96 -10.98
N LEU A 44 -2.88 -10.13 -10.19
CA LEU A 44 -4.27 -9.75 -10.44
C LEU A 44 -4.42 -8.74 -11.59
N GLY A 45 -3.33 -8.12 -12.04
CA GLY A 45 -3.34 -7.14 -13.13
C GLY A 45 -4.05 -5.82 -12.81
N ARG A 46 -4.35 -5.56 -11.53
CA ARG A 46 -5.03 -4.34 -11.08
C ARG A 46 -4.54 -3.93 -9.70
N ARG A 47 -4.28 -2.63 -9.54
CA ARG A 47 -3.94 -2.03 -8.24
C ARG A 47 -5.17 -2.01 -7.32
N LEU A 48 -5.06 -2.63 -6.16
CA LEU A 48 -6.08 -2.76 -5.13
C LEU A 48 -5.60 -2.29 -3.76
N VAL A 49 -4.29 -2.22 -3.51
CA VAL A 49 -3.70 -1.82 -2.23
C VAL A 49 -3.18 -0.39 -2.32
N GLN A 50 -3.65 0.45 -1.40
CA GLN A 50 -3.09 1.76 -1.13
C GLN A 50 -2.48 1.76 0.27
N VAL A 51 -1.22 2.15 0.37
CA VAL A 51 -0.56 2.35 1.67
C VAL A 51 -0.86 3.77 2.17
N GLY A 52 -1.10 3.91 3.47
CA GLY A 52 -1.30 5.16 4.19
C GLY A 52 -0.05 6.02 4.26
N PHE A 53 0.53 6.40 3.12
CA PHE A 53 1.51 7.48 3.04
C PHE A 53 0.79 8.82 2.85
N MET A 54 0.01 9.24 3.85
CA MET A 54 -0.86 10.43 3.77
C MET A 54 -0.14 11.71 3.34
N ARG A 55 1.17 11.86 3.64
CA ARG A 55 1.94 13.07 3.31
C ARG A 55 1.98 13.38 1.81
N VAL A 56 1.84 12.38 0.94
CA VAL A 56 1.83 12.61 -0.52
C VAL A 56 0.61 13.44 -0.98
N TYR A 57 -0.40 13.57 -0.12
CA TYR A 57 -1.61 14.36 -0.37
C TYR A 57 -1.60 15.71 0.39
N ASP A 58 -0.58 16.02 1.20
CA ASP A 58 -0.44 17.36 1.81
C ASP A 58 -0.13 18.39 0.72
N GLU A 59 -0.85 19.51 0.71
CA GLU A 59 -0.72 20.56 -0.32
C GLU A 59 0.72 21.05 -0.49
N ARG A 60 1.47 21.19 0.62
CA ARG A 60 2.86 21.66 0.57
C ARG A 60 3.77 20.59 -0.02
N HIS A 61 3.49 19.32 0.22
CA HIS A 61 4.24 18.22 -0.38
C HIS A 61 3.99 18.16 -1.90
N VAL A 62 2.74 18.37 -2.33
CA VAL A 62 2.39 18.43 -3.75
C VAL A 62 3.10 19.60 -4.45
N GLN A 63 3.08 20.80 -3.86
CA GLN A 63 3.78 21.97 -4.41
C GLN A 63 5.28 21.71 -4.64
N VAL A 64 5.95 21.04 -3.69
CA VAL A 64 7.37 20.69 -3.86
C VAL A 64 7.55 19.67 -4.98
N ALA A 65 6.70 18.64 -5.07
CA ALA A 65 6.78 17.64 -6.12
C ALA A 65 6.55 18.24 -7.52
N GLU A 66 5.62 19.19 -7.65
CA GLU A 66 5.35 19.91 -8.89
C GLU A 66 6.54 20.77 -9.33
N ALA A 67 7.13 21.53 -8.40
CA ALA A 67 8.31 22.36 -8.68
C ALA A 67 9.55 21.56 -9.08
N LEU A 68 9.67 20.29 -8.65
CA LEU A 68 10.74 19.38 -9.06
C LEU A 68 10.49 18.70 -10.41
N SER A 69 9.23 18.73 -10.89
CA SER A 69 8.82 18.06 -12.13
C SER A 69 8.79 19.00 -13.34
N SER A 70 8.99 20.31 -13.11
CA SER A 70 9.12 21.36 -14.14
C SER A 70 10.58 21.58 -14.54
#